data_AF-A0A5J4XA16-F1
#
_entry.id   AF-A0A5J4XA16-F1
#
_cell.length_a   1.000
_cell.length_b   1.000
_cell.length_c   1.000
_cell.angle_alpha   90.00
_cell.angle_beta   90.00
_cell.angle_gamma   90.00
#
_symmetry.space_group_name_H-M   'P 1'
#
loop_
_entity.id
_entity.type
_entity.pdbx_description
1 polymer ?
#
loop_
_entity_poly.entity_id
_entity_poly.type
_entity_poly.pdbx_seq_one_letter_code
_entity_poly.pdbx_strand_id
1 'polypeptide(L)'
;MARFLAKAFRYILVYRKSDIKPKDYSTQQEITNRVNEAYDMKHANDTPYAPLVFPEGTTSSGKQVTRFHRGVFVAGKPIRPFTINYPSQHFSNNYDAVSTIRLAYGILTQFYNKFEMHVYDLYIPNEQERNNPDLYAENVGKFIAGKLNKPYVDSADLRTSELVCHILVDNKYKPEEIDDEIAKLDQIKSQERQIHNDKIVQSRENTDQPNILLQD
;
A
#
# COMPACT_ATOMS: atom_id res chain seq x y z
N MET A 1 8.49 -29.88 -2.31
CA MET A 1 9.49 -28.79 -2.16
C MET A 1 8.85 -27.43 -1.83
N ALA A 2 7.87 -26.94 -2.60
CA ALA A 2 7.24 -25.62 -2.37
C ALA A 2 6.63 -25.44 -0.96
N ARG A 3 5.99 -26.48 -0.40
CA ARG A 3 5.42 -26.44 0.97
C ARG A 3 6.47 -26.38 2.07
N PHE A 4 7.67 -26.94 1.84
CA PHE A 4 8.79 -26.86 2.78
C PHE A 4 9.38 -25.45 2.79
N LEU A 5 9.63 -24.87 1.61
CA LEU A 5 10.09 -23.49 1.48
C LEU A 5 9.06 -22.50 2.06
N ALA A 6 7.78 -22.68 1.78
CA ALA A 6 6.73 -21.83 2.36
C ALA A 6 6.67 -21.91 3.89
N LYS A 7 6.92 -23.09 4.47
CA LYS A 7 6.96 -23.28 5.93
C LYS A 7 8.26 -22.74 6.56
N ALA A 8 9.39 -22.88 5.87
CA ALA A 8 10.69 -22.37 6.32
C ALA A 8 10.76 -20.83 6.29
N PHE A 9 10.26 -20.21 5.22
CA PHE A 9 10.20 -18.75 5.07
C PHE A 9 8.91 -18.13 5.65
N ARG A 10 8.00 -18.97 6.19
CA ARG A 10 6.70 -18.58 6.78
C ARG A 10 5.88 -17.63 5.87
N TYR A 11 5.92 -17.86 4.56
CA TYR A 11 5.25 -16.98 3.59
C TYR A 11 3.72 -16.97 3.75
N ILE A 12 3.14 -15.80 3.47
CA ILE A 12 1.69 -15.63 3.28
C ILE A 12 1.37 -15.92 1.82
N LEU A 13 0.65 -17.00 1.54
CA LEU A 13 0.09 -17.22 0.22
C LEU A 13 -1.26 -16.51 0.14
N VAL A 14 -1.38 -15.61 -0.83
CA VAL A 14 -2.59 -14.83 -1.06
C VAL A 14 -3.20 -15.22 -2.40
N TYR A 15 -4.50 -15.53 -2.37
CA TYR A 15 -5.27 -15.76 -3.58
C TYR A 15 -5.56 -14.42 -4.27
N ARG A 16 -5.04 -14.25 -5.49
CA ARG A 16 -5.26 -13.03 -6.30
C ARG A 16 -6.53 -13.08 -7.14
N LYS A 17 -6.91 -14.27 -7.64
CA LYS A 17 -8.11 -14.45 -8.47
C LYS A 17 -9.31 -14.77 -7.58
N SER A 18 -10.43 -14.09 -7.84
CA SER A 18 -11.73 -14.31 -7.18
C SER A 18 -12.22 -15.75 -7.32
N ASP A 19 -11.96 -16.36 -8.47
CA ASP A 19 -12.59 -17.65 -8.86
C ASP A 19 -12.01 -18.85 -8.09
N ILE A 20 -10.81 -18.69 -7.52
CA ILE A 20 -10.09 -19.72 -6.76
C ILE A 20 -10.19 -19.44 -5.25
N LYS A 21 -10.84 -18.32 -4.88
CA LYS A 21 -10.87 -17.83 -3.52
C LYS A 21 -11.93 -18.59 -2.69
N PRO A 22 -11.57 -19.13 -1.50
CA PRO A 22 -12.55 -19.65 -0.56
C PRO A 22 -13.56 -18.55 -0.16
N LYS A 23 -14.84 -18.91 0.04
CA LYS A 23 -15.91 -17.94 0.32
C LYS A 23 -15.66 -17.08 1.57
N ASP A 24 -14.97 -17.61 2.57
CA ASP A 24 -14.68 -16.92 3.83
C ASP A 24 -13.27 -16.31 3.90
N TYR A 25 -12.51 -16.33 2.79
CA TYR A 25 -11.13 -15.85 2.81
C TYR A 25 -11.09 -14.32 2.66
N SER A 26 -10.32 -13.64 3.51
CA SER A 26 -9.92 -12.26 3.28
C SER A 26 -8.42 -12.12 3.49
N THR A 27 -7.73 -11.58 2.49
CA THR A 27 -6.29 -11.29 2.56
C THR A 27 -5.96 -10.40 3.76
N GLN A 28 -6.82 -9.43 4.06
CA GLN A 28 -6.62 -8.51 5.18
C GLN A 28 -6.70 -9.24 6.52
N GLN A 29 -7.66 -10.16 6.67
CA GLN A 29 -7.79 -10.96 7.89
C GLN A 29 -6.60 -11.90 8.07
N GLU A 30 -6.10 -12.51 7.00
CA GLU A 30 -4.94 -13.40 7.06
C GLU A 30 -3.65 -12.67 7.49
N ILE A 31 -3.47 -11.44 7.00
CA ILE A 31 -2.36 -10.57 7.44
C ILE A 31 -2.54 -10.21 8.91
N THR A 32 -3.73 -9.78 9.32
CA THR A 32 -4.04 -9.43 10.71
C THR A 32 -3.83 -10.61 11.66
N ASN A 33 -4.24 -11.81 11.28
CA ASN A 33 -4.06 -13.02 12.07
C ASN A 33 -2.57 -13.32 12.29
N ARG A 34 -1.75 -13.24 11.23
CA ARG A 34 -0.29 -13.42 11.34
C ARG A 34 0.40 -12.34 12.16
N VAL A 35 -0.06 -11.09 12.03
CA VAL A 35 0.44 -10.00 12.87
C VAL A 35 0.08 -10.31 14.33
N ASN A 36 -1.15 -10.72 14.63
CA ASN A 36 -1.55 -11.05 15.99
C ASN A 36 -0.77 -12.26 16.56
N GLU A 37 -0.52 -13.29 15.75
CA GLU A 37 0.32 -14.44 16.11
C GLU A 37 1.76 -14.01 16.45
N ALA A 38 2.32 -13.10 15.66
CA ALA A 38 3.65 -12.53 15.89
C ALA A 38 3.77 -11.74 17.21
N TYR A 39 2.66 -11.15 17.66
CA TYR A 39 2.58 -10.41 18.92
C TYR A 39 2.12 -11.28 20.11
N ASP A 40 1.81 -12.57 19.90
CA ASP A 40 1.38 -13.48 20.97
C ASP A 40 2.57 -13.89 21.85
N MET A 41 2.45 -13.69 23.17
CA MET A 41 3.48 -14.02 24.15
C MET A 41 3.80 -15.52 24.21
N LYS A 42 2.93 -16.40 23.69
CA LYS A 42 3.20 -17.84 23.60
C LYS A 42 4.42 -18.16 22.73
N HIS A 43 4.74 -17.30 21.77
CA HIS A 43 5.91 -17.44 20.89
C HIS A 43 7.08 -16.52 21.32
N ALA A 44 7.06 -15.96 22.53
CA ALA A 44 8.10 -15.03 23.00
C ALA A 44 9.50 -15.67 23.11
N ASN A 45 9.56 -16.99 23.27
CA ASN A 45 10.81 -17.77 23.32
C ASN A 45 11.25 -18.30 21.94
N ASP A 46 10.39 -18.19 20.92
CA ASP A 46 10.75 -18.46 19.54
C ASP A 46 11.48 -17.25 18.94
N THR A 47 12.27 -17.49 17.88
CA THR A 47 12.91 -16.40 17.13
C THR A 47 11.87 -15.37 16.72
N PRO A 48 12.08 -14.06 17.00
CA PRO A 48 11.06 -13.03 16.77
C PRO A 48 10.64 -13.04 15.30
N TYR A 49 9.40 -13.48 15.06
CA TYR A 49 8.80 -13.51 13.74
C TYR A 49 7.92 -12.29 13.57
N ALA A 50 8.39 -11.28 12.81
CA ALA A 50 7.56 -10.16 12.40
C ALA A 50 7.34 -10.25 10.88
N PRO A 51 6.09 -10.16 10.39
CA PRO A 51 5.82 -10.21 8.96
C PRO A 51 6.46 -9.00 8.26
N LEU A 52 7.29 -9.28 7.26
CA LEU A 52 7.86 -8.25 6.39
C LEU A 52 6.85 -7.91 5.29
N VAL A 53 6.46 -6.64 5.21
CA VAL A 53 5.46 -6.19 4.24
C VAL A 53 5.94 -4.93 3.51
N PHE A 54 5.73 -4.90 2.20
CA PHE A 54 5.99 -3.75 1.35
C PHE A 54 4.66 -3.07 1.01
N PRO A 55 4.28 -2.01 1.74
CA PRO A 55 2.95 -1.41 1.60
C PRO A 55 2.80 -0.59 0.30
N GLU A 56 3.90 -0.28 -0.39
CA GLU A 56 3.88 0.38 -1.69
C GLU A 56 3.38 -0.55 -2.80
N GLY A 57 3.72 -1.85 -2.73
CA GLY A 57 3.40 -2.84 -3.76
C GLY A 57 4.24 -2.73 -5.05
N THR A 58 5.03 -1.67 -5.20
CA THR A 58 5.92 -1.40 -6.34
C THR A 58 7.26 -0.84 -5.87
N THR A 59 8.27 -0.83 -6.74
CA THR A 59 9.51 -0.07 -6.52
C THR A 59 9.32 1.34 -7.06
N SER A 60 9.18 2.34 -6.18
CA SER A 60 9.01 3.74 -6.58
C SER A 60 10.22 4.26 -7.35
N SER A 61 9.99 5.28 -8.17
CA SER A 61 11.02 6.01 -8.92
C SER A 61 12.09 6.67 -8.04
N GLY A 62 11.94 6.61 -6.71
CA GLY A 62 12.83 7.21 -5.73
C GLY A 62 12.71 8.73 -5.67
N LYS A 63 11.82 9.36 -6.43
CA LYS A 63 11.60 10.82 -6.42
C LYS A 63 10.54 11.26 -5.40
N GLN A 64 9.57 10.41 -5.15
CA GLN A 64 8.44 10.67 -4.26
C GLN A 64 8.07 9.40 -3.48
N VAL A 65 7.43 9.58 -2.33
CA VAL A 65 6.81 8.48 -1.59
C VAL A 65 5.32 8.47 -1.94
N THR A 66 4.85 7.35 -2.46
CA THR A 66 3.44 7.17 -2.84
C THR A 66 2.58 6.74 -1.65
N ARG A 67 1.25 6.75 -1.84
CA ARG A 67 0.32 6.32 -0.81
C ARG A 67 0.50 4.84 -0.53
N PHE A 68 0.61 4.49 0.75
CA PHE A 68 0.68 3.10 1.18
C PHE A 68 -0.69 2.43 1.17
N HIS A 69 -0.70 1.13 0.83
CA HIS A 69 -1.92 0.34 0.84
C HIS A 69 -2.41 0.08 2.26
N ARG A 70 -3.67 0.42 2.54
CA ARG A 70 -4.32 0.26 3.86
C ARG A 70 -4.27 -1.15 4.45
N GLY A 71 -4.15 -2.18 3.62
CA GLY A 71 -4.29 -3.59 4.03
C GLY A 71 -3.31 -4.02 5.13
N VAL A 72 -2.12 -3.41 5.18
CA VAL A 72 -1.09 -3.70 6.19
C VAL A 72 -1.39 -3.05 7.53
N PHE A 73 -2.10 -1.92 7.51
CA PHE A 73 -2.35 -1.05 8.65
C PHE A 73 -3.63 -1.41 9.40
N VAL A 74 -4.45 -2.32 8.87
CA VAL A 74 -5.70 -2.80 9.49
C VAL A 74 -5.46 -3.43 10.87
N ALA A 75 -4.29 -4.02 11.11
CA ALA A 75 -3.97 -4.65 12.39
C ALA A 75 -3.79 -3.62 13.54
N GLY A 76 -3.56 -2.33 13.23
CA GLY A 76 -3.42 -1.28 14.23
C GLY A 76 -2.27 -1.47 15.24
N LYS A 77 -1.28 -2.32 14.90
CA LYS A 77 -0.12 -2.61 15.75
C LYS A 77 1.03 -1.63 15.46
N PRO A 78 1.98 -1.46 16.41
CA PRO A 78 3.22 -0.75 16.15
C PRO A 78 3.97 -1.37 14.97
N ILE A 79 4.67 -0.53 14.21
CA ILE A 79 5.46 -0.99 13.06
C ILE A 79 6.84 -0.36 13.11
N ARG A 80 7.82 -1.08 12.55
CA ARG A 80 9.16 -0.54 12.31
C ARG A 80 9.33 -0.28 10.81
N PRO A 81 9.28 0.99 10.36
CA PRO A 81 9.50 1.29 8.97
C PRO A 81 11.00 1.14 8.62
N PHE A 82 11.25 0.76 7.37
CA PHE A 82 12.58 0.76 6.78
C PHE A 82 12.46 1.19 5.32
N THR A 83 13.52 1.76 4.77
CA THR A 83 13.62 2.09 3.36
C THR A 83 14.80 1.36 2.74
N ILE A 84 14.64 0.99 1.47
CA ILE A 84 15.70 0.41 0.67
C ILE A 84 16.00 1.40 -0.45
N ASN A 85 17.21 1.94 -0.46
CA ASN A 85 17.72 2.79 -1.51
C ASN A 85 18.56 1.95 -2.46
N TYR A 86 18.20 1.97 -3.75
CA TYR A 86 18.97 1.34 -4.80
C TYR A 86 19.76 2.43 -5.55
N PRO A 87 21.05 2.67 -5.20
CA PRO A 87 21.88 3.59 -5.95
C PRO A 87 22.10 3.06 -7.37
N SER A 88 21.37 3.59 -8.34
CA SER A 88 21.53 3.19 -9.74
C SER A 88 22.76 3.87 -10.33
N GLN A 89 23.87 3.14 -10.48
CA GLN A 89 25.05 3.65 -11.18
C GLN A 89 24.95 3.50 -12.71
N HIS A 90 24.29 2.44 -13.19
CA HIS A 90 24.24 2.09 -14.62
C HIS A 90 22.83 1.82 -15.15
N PHE A 91 21.94 1.30 -14.32
CA PHE A 91 20.56 1.00 -14.70
C PHE A 91 19.66 1.11 -13.47
N SER A 92 18.51 1.76 -13.62
CA SER A 92 17.52 1.87 -12.55
C SER A 92 16.63 0.62 -12.54
N ASN A 93 16.54 -0.04 -11.39
CA ASN A 93 15.65 -1.21 -11.20
C ASN A 93 14.15 -0.83 -11.08
N ASN A 94 13.82 0.42 -11.38
CA ASN A 94 12.45 0.92 -11.30
C ASN A 94 11.68 0.47 -12.55
N TYR A 95 10.57 -0.22 -12.31
CA TYR A 95 9.65 -0.65 -13.37
C TYR A 95 8.74 0.52 -13.74
N ASP A 96 9.26 1.48 -14.49
CA ASP A 96 8.53 2.72 -14.81
C ASP A 96 8.20 2.81 -16.31
N ALA A 97 9.21 2.95 -17.16
CA ALA A 97 9.01 3.22 -18.59
C ALA A 97 9.69 2.22 -19.55
N VAL A 98 10.31 1.16 -19.01
CA VAL A 98 11.15 0.24 -19.80
C VAL A 98 10.44 -1.10 -19.98
N SER A 99 10.45 -1.63 -21.20
CA SER A 99 9.94 -2.98 -21.51
C SER A 99 10.54 -4.03 -20.56
N THR A 100 9.71 -4.95 -20.05
CA THR A 100 10.09 -6.02 -19.12
C THR A 100 11.34 -6.78 -19.57
N ILE A 101 11.47 -7.05 -20.87
CA ILE A 101 12.60 -7.79 -21.43
C ILE A 101 13.90 -6.98 -21.30
N ARG A 102 13.83 -5.67 -21.54
CA ARG A 102 14.98 -4.78 -21.43
C ARG A 102 15.37 -4.54 -19.97
N LEU A 103 14.39 -4.49 -19.06
CA LEU A 103 14.65 -4.48 -17.62
C LEU A 103 15.34 -5.77 -17.17
N ALA A 104 14.83 -6.93 -17.57
CA ALA A 104 15.43 -8.22 -17.24
C ALA A 104 16.86 -8.34 -17.77
N TYR A 105 17.12 -7.91 -19.01
CA TYR A 105 18.46 -7.86 -19.57
C TYR A 105 19.39 -6.89 -18.83
N GLY A 106 18.88 -5.71 -18.45
CA GLY A 106 19.62 -4.72 -17.66
C GLY A 106 20.04 -5.28 -16.29
N ILE A 107 19.12 -5.97 -15.61
CA ILE A 107 19.41 -6.61 -14.33
C ILE A 107 20.43 -7.75 -14.49
N LEU A 108 20.33 -8.55 -15.55
CA LEU A 108 21.24 -9.67 -15.82
C LEU A 108 22.66 -9.22 -16.20
N THR A 109 22.81 -8.02 -16.76
CA THR A 109 24.11 -7.44 -17.13
C THR A 109 24.79 -6.70 -15.97
N GLN A 110 24.09 -6.50 -14.84
CA GLN A 110 24.65 -5.95 -13.61
C GLN A 110 25.26 -7.06 -12.74
N PHE A 111 26.58 -7.26 -12.86
CA PHE A 111 27.34 -8.21 -12.02
C PHE A 111 27.25 -7.92 -10.51
N TYR A 112 26.97 -6.66 -10.14
CA TYR A 112 26.83 -6.23 -8.76
C TYR A 112 25.71 -5.18 -8.64
N ASN A 113 24.75 -5.45 -7.75
CA ASN A 113 23.67 -4.53 -7.41
C ASN A 113 23.84 -4.08 -5.97
N LYS A 114 24.34 -2.85 -5.77
CA LYS A 114 24.42 -2.23 -4.44
C LYS A 114 23.03 -1.81 -3.99
N PHE A 115 22.72 -2.02 -2.71
CA PHE A 115 21.56 -1.41 -2.05
C PHE A 115 21.96 -0.92 -0.65
N GLU A 116 21.25 0.10 -0.18
CA GLU A 116 21.42 0.68 1.16
C GLU A 116 20.08 0.55 1.88
N MET A 117 20.10 0.03 3.11
CA MET A 117 18.90 -0.14 3.92
C MET A 117 18.96 0.79 5.12
N HIS A 118 17.94 1.62 5.30
CA HIS A 118 17.79 2.47 6.46
C HIS A 118 16.61 1.99 7.30
N VAL A 119 16.89 1.59 8.54
CA VAL A 119 15.87 1.20 9.51
C VAL A 119 15.56 2.39 10.38
N TYR A 120 14.28 2.72 10.54
CA TYR A 120 13.84 3.82 11.38
C TYR A 120 13.34 3.32 12.73
N ASP A 121 13.10 4.27 13.64
CA ASP A 121 12.56 4.00 14.96
C ASP A 121 11.14 3.42 14.89
N LEU A 122 10.72 2.79 15.99
CA LEU A 122 9.39 2.19 16.11
C LEU A 122 8.32 3.28 16.02
N TYR A 123 7.38 3.13 15.08
CA TYR A 123 6.20 3.98 14.95
C TYR A 123 5.05 3.36 15.74
N ILE A 124 4.54 4.10 16.72
CA ILE A 124 3.43 3.67 17.59
C ILE A 124 2.17 4.42 17.16
N PRO A 125 1.10 3.71 16.73
CA PRO A 125 -0.11 4.36 16.26
C PRO A 125 -0.93 4.96 17.41
N ASN A 126 -1.45 6.15 17.16
CA ASN A 126 -2.44 6.84 18.00
C ASN A 126 -3.82 6.17 17.93
N GLU A 127 -4.72 6.44 18.87
CA GLU A 127 -6.07 5.86 18.87
C GLU A 127 -6.85 6.15 17.57
N GLN A 128 -6.71 7.36 17.03
CA GLN A 128 -7.32 7.75 15.76
C GLN A 128 -6.77 6.94 14.58
N GLU A 129 -5.46 6.66 14.56
CA GLU A 129 -4.81 5.87 13.51
C GLU A 129 -5.18 4.39 13.61
N ARG A 130 -5.38 3.86 14.83
CA ARG A 130 -5.87 2.49 15.03
C ARG A 130 -7.29 2.31 14.49
N ASN A 131 -8.13 3.33 14.63
CA ASN A 131 -9.51 3.31 14.15
C ASN A 131 -9.62 3.57 12.64
N ASN A 132 -8.65 4.28 12.05
CA ASN A 132 -8.63 4.60 10.63
C ASN A 132 -7.32 4.14 9.95
N PRO A 133 -7.32 2.96 9.29
CA PRO A 133 -6.12 2.39 8.68
C PRO A 133 -5.60 3.20 7.49
N ASP A 134 -6.47 3.96 6.81
CA ASP A 134 -6.08 4.84 5.72
C ASP A 134 -5.27 6.03 6.25
N LEU A 135 -5.71 6.62 7.36
CA LEU A 135 -4.97 7.69 8.04
C LEU A 135 -3.62 7.19 8.57
N TYR A 136 -3.59 5.97 9.12
CA TYR A 136 -2.35 5.37 9.58
C TYR A 136 -1.35 5.17 8.43
N ALA A 137 -1.81 4.66 7.29
CA ALA A 137 -0.99 4.49 6.09
C ALA A 137 -0.44 5.83 5.57
N GLU A 138 -1.26 6.87 5.58
CA GLU A 138 -0.88 8.22 5.15
C GLU A 138 0.18 8.84 6.08
N ASN A 139 -0.04 8.76 7.40
CA ASN A 139 0.88 9.34 8.38
C ASN A 139 2.24 8.64 8.38
N VAL A 140 2.26 7.30 8.26
CA VAL A 140 3.52 6.54 8.14
C VAL A 140 4.22 6.90 6.82
N GLY A 141 3.48 7.07 5.73
CA GLY A 141 4.03 7.53 4.46
C GLY A 141 4.68 8.91 4.57
N LYS A 142 3.99 9.87 5.20
CA LYS A 142 4.52 11.22 5.48
C LYS A 142 5.73 11.19 6.40
N PHE A 143 5.73 10.34 7.42
CA PHE A 143 6.88 10.15 8.31
C PHE A 143 8.12 9.68 7.54
N ILE A 144 7.97 8.67 6.68
CA ILE A 144 9.07 8.17 5.84
C ILE A 144 9.51 9.23 4.81
N ALA A 145 8.56 9.92 4.17
CA ALA A 145 8.83 10.99 3.22
C ALA A 145 9.65 12.13 3.85
N GLY A 146 9.29 12.54 5.08
CA GLY A 146 10.04 13.52 5.86
C GLY A 146 11.46 13.05 6.19
N LYS A 147 11.65 11.77 6.56
CA LYS A 147 12.99 11.21 6.81
C LYS A 147 13.84 11.12 5.55
N LEU A 148 13.23 10.93 4.39
CA LEU A 148 13.91 10.88 3.09
C LEU A 148 14.08 12.26 2.43
N ASN A 149 13.51 13.34 3.01
CA ASN A 149 13.38 14.66 2.38
C ASN A 149 12.78 14.60 0.97
N LYS A 150 11.72 13.78 0.81
CA LYS A 150 11.00 13.61 -0.46
C LYS A 150 9.54 14.04 -0.31
N PRO A 151 8.90 14.52 -1.39
CA PRO A 151 7.47 14.80 -1.35
C PRO A 151 6.68 13.49 -1.15
N TYR A 152 5.68 13.57 -0.28
CA TYR A 152 4.63 12.56 -0.18
C TYR A 152 3.53 12.90 -1.19
N VAL A 153 3.19 11.96 -2.05
CA VAL A 153 2.16 12.12 -3.07
C VAL A 153 1.09 11.06 -2.85
N ASP A 154 -0.14 11.52 -2.59
CA ASP A 154 -1.30 10.63 -2.51
C ASP A 154 -1.58 10.09 -3.91
N SER A 155 -1.12 8.87 -4.18
CA SER A 155 -1.11 8.23 -5.50
C SER A 155 -2.49 7.81 -5.99
N ALA A 156 -3.50 8.64 -5.75
CA ALA A 156 -4.67 8.70 -6.60
C ALA A 156 -4.35 9.33 -7.97
N ASP A 157 -3.11 9.78 -8.18
CA ASP A 157 -2.54 10.31 -9.43
C ASP A 157 -1.95 9.25 -10.38
N LEU A 158 -2.09 7.94 -10.12
CA LEU A 158 -1.81 6.95 -11.18
C LEU A 158 -2.69 7.20 -12.42
N ARG A 159 -3.93 7.68 -12.21
CA ARG A 159 -4.78 8.17 -13.30
C ARG A 159 -4.15 9.34 -14.04
N THR A 160 -3.41 10.21 -13.35
CA THR A 160 -2.70 11.35 -13.94
C THR A 160 -1.56 10.88 -14.82
N SER A 161 -0.85 9.80 -14.47
CA SER A 161 0.14 9.18 -15.38
C SER A 161 -0.50 8.49 -16.59
N GLU A 162 -1.66 7.84 -16.43
CA GLU A 162 -2.44 7.27 -17.55
C GLU A 162 -3.02 8.38 -18.44
N LEU A 163 -3.55 9.46 -17.85
CA LEU A 163 -4.00 10.66 -18.54
C LEU A 163 -2.86 11.31 -19.30
N VAL A 164 -1.69 11.49 -18.69
CA VAL A 164 -0.50 12.04 -19.35
C VAL A 164 -0.04 11.14 -20.49
N CYS A 165 -0.07 9.80 -20.34
CA CYS A 165 0.17 8.86 -21.43
C CYS A 165 -0.87 9.02 -22.55
N HIS A 166 -2.17 9.10 -22.24
CA HIS A 166 -3.23 9.34 -23.23
C HIS A 166 -3.07 10.71 -23.93
N ILE A 167 -2.61 11.73 -23.23
CA ILE A 167 -2.39 13.08 -23.77
C ILE A 167 -1.16 13.08 -24.69
N LEU A 168 -0.05 12.48 -24.27
CA LEU A 168 1.24 12.51 -24.99
C LEU A 168 1.32 11.49 -26.13
N VAL A 169 0.65 10.33 -26.02
CA VAL A 169 0.71 9.25 -27.01
C VAL A 169 -0.48 9.29 -27.97
N ASP A 170 -1.70 9.59 -27.50
CA ASP A 170 -2.89 9.61 -28.36
C ASP A 170 -3.22 11.02 -28.91
N ASN A 171 -2.49 12.07 -28.48
CA ASN A 171 -2.61 13.47 -28.92
C ASN A 171 -4.06 14.01 -28.94
N LYS A 172 -4.86 13.63 -27.94
CA LYS A 172 -6.29 14.00 -27.87
C LYS A 172 -6.58 15.37 -27.21
N TYR A 173 -5.66 15.94 -26.43
CA TYR A 173 -5.88 17.18 -25.68
C TYR A 173 -4.64 18.09 -25.67
N LYS A 174 -4.84 19.41 -25.70
CA LYS A 174 -3.76 20.42 -25.65
C LYS A 174 -3.37 20.74 -24.19
N PRO A 175 -2.10 21.11 -23.91
CA PRO A 175 -1.59 21.36 -22.56
C PRO A 175 -2.38 22.40 -21.73
N GLU A 176 -3.11 23.28 -22.40
CA GLU A 176 -3.79 24.44 -21.83
C GLU A 176 -5.17 24.08 -21.23
N GLU A 177 -5.75 22.94 -21.64
CA GLU A 177 -7.04 22.44 -21.14
C GLU A 177 -6.88 21.48 -19.94
N ILE A 178 -5.64 21.12 -19.61
CA ILE A 178 -5.31 20.11 -18.60
C ILE A 178 -5.60 20.62 -17.19
N ASP A 179 -5.26 21.87 -16.88
CA ASP A 179 -5.47 22.43 -15.53
C ASP A 179 -6.96 22.52 -15.18
N ASP A 180 -7.81 22.83 -16.18
CA ASP A 180 -9.26 22.89 -16.03
C ASP A 180 -9.91 21.49 -15.90
N GLU A 181 -9.40 20.48 -16.61
CA GLU A 181 -9.87 19.09 -16.45
C GLU A 181 -9.42 18.48 -15.12
N ILE A 182 -8.18 18.75 -14.69
CA ILE A 182 -7.69 18.32 -13.38
C ILE A 182 -8.54 18.94 -12.26
N ALA A 183 -8.87 20.24 -12.36
CA ALA A 183 -9.75 20.90 -11.41
C ALA A 183 -11.15 20.28 -11.36
N LYS A 184 -11.73 19.89 -12.50
CA LYS A 184 -13.02 19.16 -12.56
C LYS A 184 -12.91 17.76 -11.95
N LEU A 185 -11.83 17.04 -12.20
CA LEU A 185 -11.59 15.72 -11.62
C LEU A 185 -11.44 15.79 -10.09
N ASP A 186 -10.77 16.82 -9.57
CA ASP A 186 -10.64 17.03 -8.13
C ASP A 186 -11.99 17.35 -7.46
N GLN A 187 -12.86 18.11 -8.14
CA GLN A 187 -14.23 18.35 -7.67
C GLN A 187 -15.04 17.05 -7.62
N ILE A 188 -15.00 16.23 -8.67
CA ILE A 188 -15.70 14.93 -8.70
C ILE A 188 -15.21 14.02 -7.57
N LYS A 189 -13.89 13.99 -7.34
CA LYS A 189 -13.26 13.17 -6.30
C LYS A 189 -13.60 13.65 -4.89
N SER A 190 -13.77 14.96 -4.70
CA SER A 190 -14.25 15.53 -3.43
C SER A 190 -15.71 15.14 -3.16
N GLN A 191 -16.55 15.12 -4.20
CA GLN A 191 -17.94 14.67 -4.12
C GLN A 191 -18.06 13.17 -3.86
N GLU A 192 -17.27 12.33 -4.53
CA GLU A 192 -17.25 10.88 -4.30
C GLU A 192 -16.82 10.53 -2.87
N ARG A 193 -15.84 11.27 -2.31
CA ARG A 193 -15.41 11.11 -0.91
C ARG A 193 -16.51 11.50 0.07
N GLN A 194 -17.25 12.57 -0.20
CA GLN A 194 -18.41 12.96 0.62
C GLN A 194 -19.50 11.89 0.55
N ILE A 195 -19.87 11.43 -0.65
CA ILE A 195 -20.86 10.35 -0.84
C ILE A 195 -20.45 9.06 -0.13
N HIS A 196 -19.16 8.71 -0.16
CA HIS A 196 -18.66 7.54 0.55
C HIS A 196 -18.71 7.69 2.07
N ASN A 197 -18.31 8.85 2.59
CA ASN A 197 -18.44 9.15 4.03
C ASN A 197 -19.90 9.18 4.47
N ASP A 198 -20.79 9.76 3.69
CA ASP A 198 -22.24 9.81 4.00
C ASP A 198 -22.84 8.39 4.02
N LYS A 199 -22.42 7.51 3.11
CA LYS A 199 -22.81 6.09 3.13
C LYS A 199 -22.26 5.36 4.35
N ILE A 200 -21.04 5.68 4.79
CA ILE A 200 -20.46 5.11 6.01
C ILE A 200 -21.23 5.61 7.25
N VAL A 201 -21.58 6.90 7.31
CA VAL A 201 -22.38 7.47 8.41
C VAL A 201 -23.77 6.84 8.45
N GLN A 202 -24.45 6.72 7.32
CA GLN A 202 -25.76 6.04 7.24
C GLN A 202 -25.68 4.54 7.60
N SER A 203 -24.58 3.86 7.28
CA SER A 203 -24.40 2.46 7.69
C SER A 203 -24.21 2.31 9.21
N ARG A 204 -23.58 3.30 9.85
CA ARG A 204 -23.42 3.34 11.32
C ARG A 204 -24.74 3.66 12.02
N GLU A 205 -25.51 4.62 11.51
CA GLU A 205 -26.85 4.97 12.04
C GLU A 205 -27.85 3.80 11.95
N ASN A 206 -27.78 2.98 10.90
CA ASN A 206 -28.60 1.77 10.78
C ASN A 206 -28.16 0.62 11.71
N THR A 207 -26.94 0.66 12.23
CA THR A 207 -26.43 -0.36 13.16
C THR A 207 -26.76 -0.01 14.62
N ASP A 208 -26.98 1.27 14.93
CA ASP A 208 -27.32 1.78 16.26
C ASP A 208 -28.85 1.81 16.56
N GLN A 209 -29.71 1.41 15.61
CA GLN A 209 -31.12 1.12 15.93
C GLN A 209 -31.23 -0.28 16.57
N PRO A 210 -31.64 -0.40 17.86
CA PRO A 210 -31.78 -1.69 18.50
C PRO A 210 -32.86 -2.51 17.79
N ASN A 211 -32.54 -3.78 17.55
CA ASN A 211 -33.39 -4.79 16.95
C ASN A 211 -34.61 -5.05 17.87
N ILE A 212 -35.62 -4.19 17.82
CA ILE A 212 -36.92 -4.38 18.47
C ILE A 212 -37.84 -4.96 17.38
N LEU A 213 -37.92 -6.28 17.33
CA LEU A 213 -39.10 -7.07 16.91
C LEU A 213 -38.63 -8.50 16.63
N LEU A 214 -38.80 -9.37 17.63
CA LEU A 214 -39.27 -10.76 17.51
C LEU A 214 -39.47 -11.29 18.95
N GLN A 215 -40.46 -10.74 19.63
CA GLN A 215 -41.28 -11.45 20.61
C GLN A 215 -42.71 -11.29 20.13
N ASP A 216 -43.25 -12.37 19.57
CA ASP A 216 -44.60 -12.88 19.75
C ASP A 216 -44.69 -14.25 19.06
#